data_AF-A0AAW6UHB9-F1
#
_entry.id   AF-A0AAW6UHB9-F1
#
_cell.length_a   1.000
_cell.length_b   1.000
_cell.length_c   1.000
_cell.angle_alpha   90.00
_cell.angle_beta   90.00
_cell.angle_gamma   90.00
#
_symmetry.space_group_name_H-M   'P 1'
#
loop_
_entity.id
_entity.type
_entity.pdbx_description
1 polymer ?
#
loop_
_entity_poly.entity_id
_entity_poly.type
_entity_poly.pdbx_seq_one_letter_code
_entity_poly.pdbx_strand_id
1 'polypeptide(L)' 'MPKEYLDHELEGHEWQGARELHIGGDFLLVYRLSDKGNLITFVDIGSHSELFG' A
#
# COMPACT_ATOMS: atom_id res chain seq x y z
N MET A 1 10.77 3.15 7.56
CA MET A 1 9.52 3.81 7.98
C MET A 1 9.28 3.54 9.45
N PRO A 2 8.62 4.45 10.19
CA PRO A 2 8.06 4.15 11.51
C PRO A 2 7.22 2.87 11.49
N LYS A 3 7.31 2.05 12.55
CA LYS A 3 6.57 0.78 12.64
C LYS A 3 5.05 0.95 12.68
N GLU A 4 4.59 2.14 13.07
CA GLU A 4 3.17 2.50 13.11
C GLU A 4 2.50 2.50 11.74
N TYR A 5 3.25 2.70 10.66
CA TYR A 5 2.70 2.68 9.31
C TYR A 5 2.52 1.28 8.75
N LEU A 6 2.97 0.23 9.45
CA LEU A 6 2.79 -1.17 9.06
C LEU A 6 3.05 -1.43 7.56
N ASP A 7 4.07 -0.78 7.01
CA ASP A 7 4.39 -0.87 5.58
C ASP A 7 4.78 -2.30 5.22
N HIS A 8 4.04 -2.90 4.29
CA HIS A 8 4.33 -4.25 3.80
C HIS A 8 3.89 -4.43 2.34
N GLU A 9 4.43 -5.47 1.70
CA GLU A 9 4.02 -5.86 0.35
C GLU A 9 2.69 -6.61 0.41
N LEU A 10 1.80 -6.27 -0.52
CA LEU A 10 0.53 -6.95 -0.66
C LEU A 10 0.74 -8.35 -1.23
N GLU A 11 0.04 -9.32 -0.65
CA GLU A 11 0.05 -10.70 -1.12
C GLU A 11 -0.94 -10.89 -2.27
N GLY A 12 -0.56 -11.70 -3.26
CA GLY A 12 -1.40 -12.03 -4.40
C GLY A 12 -0.76 -11.66 -5.74
N HIS A 13 -1.02 -12.47 -6.76
CA HIS A 13 -0.41 -12.31 -8.08
C HIS A 13 -0.82 -10.98 -8.76
N GLU A 14 -2.01 -10.47 -8.46
CA GLU A 14 -2.53 -9.19 -9.00
C GLU A 14 -1.90 -7.95 -8.33
N TRP A 15 -1.36 -8.14 -7.13
CA TRP A 15 -0.75 -7.11 -6.30
C TRP A 15 0.78 -7.19 -6.28
N GLN A 16 1.38 -7.97 -7.19
CA GLN A 16 2.83 -8.11 -7.27
C GLN A 16 3.51 -6.74 -7.44
N GLY A 17 4.37 -6.38 -6.48
CA GLY A 17 5.05 -5.08 -6.44
C GLY A 17 4.21 -3.92 -5.88
N ALA A 18 2.98 -4.19 -5.43
CA ALA A 18 2.18 -3.26 -4.66
C ALA A 18 2.49 -3.42 -3.16
N ARG A 19 2.46 -2.29 -2.47
CA ARG A 19 2.69 -2.16 -1.04
C ARG A 19 1.51 -1.43 -0.44
N GLU A 20 1.19 -1.77 0.79
CA GLU A 20 0.25 -1.01 1.60
C GLU A 20 0.92 -0.43 2.83
N LEU A 21 0.44 0.73 3.26
CA LEU A 21 0.85 1.34 4.51
C LEU A 21 -0.34 2.02 5.19
N HIS A 22 -0.40 1.92 6.52
CA HIS A 22 -1.39 2.55 7.37
C HIS A 22 -0.99 3.98 7.65
N ILE A 23 -1.70 4.95 7.08
CA ILE A 23 -1.44 6.39 7.32
C ILE A 23 -2.19 6.93 8.55
N GLY A 24 -3.08 6.14 9.15
CA GLY A 24 -3.68 6.43 10.45
C GLY A 24 -4.91 5.60 10.76
N GLY A 25 -4.91 4.87 11.88
CA GLY A 25 -6.03 4.01 12.26
C GLY A 25 -6.32 2.94 11.20
N ASP A 26 -7.55 2.92 10.69
CA ASP A 26 -8.00 2.03 9.61
C ASP A 26 -7.75 2.60 8.20
N PHE A 27 -7.04 3.73 8.09
CA PHE A 27 -6.81 4.39 6.80
C PHE A 27 -5.52 3.88 6.15
N LEU A 28 -5.68 3.22 5.02
CA LEU A 28 -4.65 2.56 4.22
C LEU A 28 -4.34 3.35 2.95
N LEU A 29 -3.08 3.27 2.53
CA LEU A 29 -2.61 3.75 1.25
C LEU A 29 -1.94 2.59 0.50
N VAL A 30 -2.47 2.28 -0.69
CA VAL A 30 -1.87 1.29 -1.59
C VAL A 30 -1.06 2.01 -2.65
N TYR A 31 0.20 1.62 -2.78
CA TYR A 31 1.13 2.24 -3.71
C TYR A 31 2.03 1.20 -4.38
N ARG A 32 2.59 1.56 -5.53
CA ARG A 32 3.56 0.75 -6.27
C ARG A 32 4.84 1.56 -6.47
N LEU A 33 5.97 0.90 -6.31
CA LEU A 33 7.28 1.46 -6.64
C LEU A 33 7.68 0.97 -8.03
N SER A 34 8.26 1.86 -8.85
CA SER A 34 8.90 1.39 -10.08
C SER A 34 10.10 0.49 -9.75
N ASP A 35 10.47 -0.41 -10.67
CA ASP A 35 11.66 -1.27 -10.51
C ASP A 35 12.96 -0.47 -10.29
N LYS A 36 12.97 0.79 -10.74
CA LYS A 36 14.10 1.72 -10.57
C LYS A 36 14.03 2.52 -9.27
N GLY A 37 12.97 2.38 -8.47
CA GLY A 37 12.75 3.10 -7.21
C GLY A 37 12.62 4.61 -7.37
N ASN A 38 12.39 5.10 -8.60
CA ASN A 38 12.39 6.53 -8.92
C ASN A 38 10.99 7.12 -9.12
N LEU A 39 9.96 6.25 -9.11
CA LEU A 39 8.57 6.63 -9.29
C LEU A 39 7.72 5.90 -8.25
N ILE A 40 6.81 6.64 -7.64
CA ILE A 40 5.79 6.11 -6.74
C ILE A 40 4.45 6.34 -7.43
N THR A 41 3.71 5.26 -7.66
CA THR A 41 2.35 5.31 -8.18
C THR A 41 1.40 5.03 -7.02
N PHE A 42 0.60 6.02 -6.64
CA PHE A 42 -0.50 5.81 -5.71
C PHE A 42 -1.63 5.09 -6.46
N VAL A 43 -1.97 3.90 -5.99
CA VAL A 43 -3.00 3.05 -6.61
C VAL A 43 -4.36 3.42 -6.05
N ASP A 44 -4.47 3.44 -4.71
CA ASP A 44 -5.72 3.72 -4.03
C ASP A 44 -5.50 4.14 -2.56
N ILE A 45 -6.52 4.72 -1.94
CA ILE A 45 -6.50 5.20 -0.55
C ILE A 45 -7.90 5.07 0.06
N GLY A 46 -7.99 4.43 1.23
CA GLY A 46 -9.28 4.13 1.85
C GLY A 46 -9.14 3.27 3.10
N SER A 47 -10.26 2.83 3.65
CA SER A 47 -10.29 1.83 4.73
C SER A 47 -10.09 0.40 4.23
N HIS A 48 -9.80 -0.56 5.13
CA HIS A 48 -9.73 -1.98 4.74
C HIS A 48 -11.00 -2.45 4.03
N SER A 49 -12.16 -1.97 4.49
CA SER A 49 -13.46 -2.33 3.92
C SER A 49 -13.70 -1.71 2.54
N GLU A 50 -13.12 -0.55 2.26
CA GLU A 50 -13.26 0.11 0.95
C GLU A 50 -12.30 -0.49 -0.09
N LEU A 51 -11.12 -0.94 0.35
CA LEU A 51 -10.08 -1.46 -0.54
C LEU A 51 -10.15 -2.97 -0.75
N PHE A 52 -10.63 -3.73 0.24
CA PHE A 52 -10.65 -5.20 0.23
C PHE A 52 -12.01 -5.82 0.55
N GLY A 53 -13.06 -5.00 0.71
CA GLY A 53 -14.42 -5.46 1.00
C GLY A 53 -15.18 -6.04 -0.19
#